data_AF-A0A7V2VKM8-F1
#
_entry.id   AF-A0A7V2VKM8-F1
#
_cell.length_a   1.000
_cell.length_b   1.000
_cell.length_c   1.000
_cell.angle_alpha   90.00
_cell.angle_beta   90.00
_cell.angle_gamma   90.00
#
_symmetry.space_group_name_H-M   'P 1'
#
loop_
_entity.id
_entity.type
_entity.pdbx_description
1 polymer ?
#
loop_
_entity_poly.entity_id
_entity_poly.type
_entity_poly.pdbx_seq_one_letter_code
_entity_poly.pdbx_strand_id
1 'polypeptide(L)'
;MDKNLEYYLSLPYTIELIREPEGGWFVRVRELPGCMSVGDTPDEAVEMIQDAMCLWIQTALEDGDPIPEPRSLDDYSGKFVVRVPRSLHRDLVIQAEREGVSLNQYINTILARAVGRFDALSSPASVGQPGWPAARKKANVAT
;
A
#
# COMPACT_ATOMS: atom_id res chain seq x y z
N MET A 1 -5.54 -25.61 10.47
CA MET A 1 -4.11 -25.47 10.13
C MET A 1 -3.65 -24.30 10.97
N ASP A 2 -2.88 -24.56 12.00
CA ASP A 2 -2.53 -23.54 12.99
C ASP A 2 -1.54 -22.57 12.33
N LYS A 3 -1.92 -21.29 12.30
CA LYS A 3 -1.09 -20.23 11.72
C LYS A 3 0.05 -19.95 12.69
N ASN A 4 1.28 -20.20 12.27
CA ASN A 4 2.49 -20.04 13.08
C ASN A 4 3.27 -18.80 12.64
N LEU A 5 4.36 -18.48 13.35
CA LEU A 5 5.21 -17.32 13.06
C LEU A 5 5.72 -17.31 11.61
N GLU A 6 6.19 -18.47 11.12
CA GLU A 6 6.70 -18.63 9.76
C GLU A 6 5.64 -18.37 8.68
N TYR A 7 4.39 -18.81 8.92
CA TYR A 7 3.26 -18.51 8.05
C TYR A 7 3.07 -17.00 7.90
N TYR A 8 2.96 -16.26 9.00
CA TYR A 8 2.74 -14.80 8.92
C TYR A 8 3.93 -14.09 8.30
N LEU A 9 5.16 -14.42 8.67
CA LEU A 9 6.37 -13.82 8.07
C LEU A 9 6.50 -14.07 6.56
N SER A 10 5.86 -15.11 6.03
CA SER A 10 5.85 -15.40 4.58
C SER A 10 4.82 -14.57 3.79
N LEU A 11 3.90 -13.88 4.47
CA LEU A 11 2.88 -13.08 3.82
C LEU A 11 3.45 -11.76 3.26
N PRO A 12 2.87 -11.24 2.17
CA PRO A 12 3.36 -10.02 1.52
C PRO A 12 2.91 -8.75 2.27
N TYR A 13 3.43 -8.53 3.48
CA TYR A 13 3.17 -7.34 4.27
C TYR A 13 3.70 -6.07 3.58
N THR A 14 2.96 -4.97 3.69
CA THR A 14 3.34 -3.69 3.08
C THR A 14 4.23 -2.89 4.02
N ILE A 15 5.51 -2.73 3.67
CA ILE A 15 6.44 -1.85 4.39
C ILE A 15 6.41 -0.46 3.76
N GLU A 16 6.08 0.55 4.57
CA GLU A 16 6.10 1.96 4.17
C GLU A 16 7.36 2.64 4.71
N LEU A 17 8.16 3.20 3.81
CA LEU A 17 9.39 3.91 4.12
C LEU A 17 9.20 5.41 3.88
N ILE A 18 9.46 6.22 4.90
CA ILE A 18 9.24 7.67 4.90
C ILE A 18 10.55 8.34 5.30
N ARG A 19 11.08 9.20 4.43
CA ARG A 19 12.27 10.00 4.75
C ARG A 19 11.89 11.14 5.66
N GLU A 20 12.60 11.29 6.78
CA GLU A 20 12.31 12.37 7.73
C GLU A 20 13.05 13.68 7.37
N PRO A 21 12.48 14.85 7.71
CA PRO A 21 13.11 16.15 7.42
C PRO A 21 14.44 16.36 8.13
N GLU A 22 14.59 15.79 9.33
CA GLU A 22 15.73 15.95 10.23
C GLU A 22 16.91 15.01 9.89
N GLY A 23 16.73 14.15 8.89
CA GLY A 23 17.65 13.05 8.58
C GLY A 23 17.06 11.71 9.03
N GLY A 24 17.53 10.61 8.44
CA GLY A 24 17.01 9.27 8.73
C GLY A 24 15.72 8.89 8.00
N TRP A 25 15.24 7.70 8.33
CA TRP A 25 14.12 7.01 7.71
C TRP A 25 13.21 6.43 8.78
N PHE A 26 11.95 6.83 8.74
CA PHE A 26 10.88 6.19 9.48
C PHE A 26 10.30 5.05 8.65
N VAL A 27 10.03 3.93 9.30
CA VAL A 27 9.48 2.73 8.65
C VAL A 27 8.33 2.16 9.47
N ARG A 28 7.30 1.65 8.78
CA ARG A 28 6.20 0.94 9.43
C ARG A 28 5.61 -0.15 8.55
N VAL A 29 5.00 -1.16 9.18
CA VAL A 29 4.18 -2.14 8.47
C VAL A 29 2.74 -1.66 8.47
N ARG A 30 2.15 -1.47 7.29
CA ARG A 30 0.80 -0.89 7.15
C ARG A 30 -0.27 -1.71 7.88
N GLU A 31 -0.16 -3.03 7.82
CA GLU A 31 -1.18 -3.95 8.33
C GLU A 31 -1.02 -4.28 9.80
N LEU A 32 0.15 -4.05 10.40
CA LEU A 32 0.46 -4.38 11.80
C LEU A 32 0.50 -3.09 12.64
N PRO A 33 -0.60 -2.73 13.33
CA PRO A 33 -0.66 -1.49 14.09
C PRO A 33 0.43 -1.44 15.16
N GLY A 34 1.19 -0.35 15.19
CA GLY A 34 2.28 -0.17 16.16
C GLY A 34 3.61 -0.80 15.75
N CYS A 35 3.67 -1.60 14.68
CA CYS A 35 4.93 -2.11 14.14
C CYS A 35 5.62 -1.02 13.32
N MET A 36 6.57 -0.33 13.95
CA MET A 36 7.33 0.77 13.36
C MET A 36 8.76 0.81 13.89
N SER A 37 9.67 1.39 13.12
CA SER A 37 11.06 1.59 13.51
C SER A 37 11.64 2.83 12.82
N VAL A 38 12.89 3.14 13.14
CA VAL A 38 13.68 4.20 12.52
C VAL A 38 15.08 3.68 12.19
N GLY A 39 15.70 4.22 11.15
CA GLY A 39 17.08 3.94 10.78
C GLY A 39 17.74 5.14 10.12
N ASP A 40 19.07 5.24 10.19
CA ASP A 40 19.80 6.34 9.56
C ASP A 40 19.85 6.17 8.03
N THR A 41 19.77 4.91 7.58
CA THR A 41 19.74 4.54 6.15
C THR A 41 18.46 3.76 5.79
N PRO A 42 18.06 3.74 4.50
CA PRO A 42 16.90 2.97 4.07
C PRO A 42 17.04 1.47 4.37
N ASP A 43 18.23 0.92 4.12
CA ASP A 43 18.52 -0.50 4.31
C ASP A 43 18.45 -0.88 5.79
N GLU A 44 19.07 -0.07 6.66
CA GLU A 44 19.00 -0.24 8.11
C GLU A 44 17.55 -0.17 8.62
N ALA A 45 16.76 0.80 8.15
CA ALA A 45 15.35 0.89 8.53
C ALA A 45 14.59 -0.39 8.12
N VAL A 46 14.86 -0.93 6.92
CA VAL A 46 14.25 -2.18 6.45
C VAL A 46 14.66 -3.40 7.30
N GLU A 47 15.93 -3.50 7.69
CA GLU A 47 16.39 -4.56 8.60
C GLU A 47 15.70 -4.44 9.97
N MET A 48 15.69 -3.23 10.52
CA MET A 48 15.09 -2.94 11.83
C MET A 48 13.58 -3.22 11.88
N ILE A 49 12.83 -2.94 10.80
CA ILE A 49 11.39 -3.25 10.77
C ILE A 49 11.13 -4.75 10.62
N GLN A 50 12.02 -5.52 9.98
CA GLN A 50 11.86 -6.97 9.87
C GLN A 50 11.99 -7.63 11.25
N ASP A 51 12.97 -7.19 12.05
CA ASP A 51 13.13 -7.63 13.43
C ASP A 51 11.93 -7.23 14.30
N ALA A 52 11.49 -5.98 14.19
CA ALA A 52 10.30 -5.49 14.89
C ALA A 52 9.04 -6.28 14.51
N MET A 53 8.89 -6.65 13.24
CA MET A 53 7.77 -7.45 12.75
C MET A 53 7.80 -8.88 13.32
N CYS A 54 8.97 -9.51 13.38
CA CYS A 54 9.14 -10.82 13.99
C CYS A 54 8.70 -10.81 15.46
N LEU A 55 9.18 -9.83 16.24
CA LEU A 55 8.82 -9.66 17.64
C LEU A 55 7.32 -9.39 17.81
N TRP A 56 6.77 -8.48 17.01
CA TRP A 56 5.35 -8.11 17.07
C TRP A 56 4.44 -9.33 16.84
N ILE A 57 4.72 -10.13 15.81
CA ILE A 57 3.94 -11.32 15.47
C ILE A 57 4.09 -12.38 16.55
N GLN A 58 5.31 -12.57 17.07
CA GLN A 58 5.56 -13.52 18.15
C GLN A 58 4.76 -13.17 19.40
N THR A 59 4.80 -11.91 19.84
CA THR A 59 4.02 -11.45 21.00
C THR A 59 2.53 -11.63 20.78
N ALA A 60 2.00 -11.25 19.60
CA ALA A 60 0.59 -11.44 19.29
C ALA A 60 0.17 -12.92 19.30
N LEU A 61 1.03 -13.84 18.84
CA LEU A 61 0.79 -15.29 18.94
C LEU A 61 0.78 -15.80 20.38
N GLU A 62 1.69 -15.30 21.22
CA GLU A 62 1.81 -15.67 22.64
C GLU A 62 0.61 -15.17 23.46
N ASP A 63 0.13 -13.96 23.18
CA ASP A 63 -1.02 -13.33 23.83
C ASP A 63 -2.38 -13.84 23.27
N GLY A 64 -2.34 -14.58 22.15
CA GLY A 64 -3.55 -15.09 21.47
C GLY A 64 -4.34 -14.01 20.73
N ASP A 65 -3.69 -12.90 20.40
CA ASP A 65 -4.29 -11.77 19.69
C ASP A 65 -4.45 -12.08 18.19
N PRO A 66 -5.51 -11.53 17.55
CA PRO A 66 -5.71 -11.71 16.12
C PRO A 66 -4.67 -10.91 15.32
N ILE A 67 -3.85 -11.62 14.53
CA ILE A 67 -2.87 -11.00 13.63
C ILE A 67 -3.53 -10.63 12.30
N PRO A 68 -3.49 -9.34 11.89
CA PRO A 68 -4.00 -8.92 10.59
C PRO A 68 -3.17 -9.50 9.45
N GLU A 69 -3.82 -10.03 8.42
CA GLU A 69 -3.18 -10.46 7.19
C GLU A 69 -3.19 -9.34 6.13
N PRO A 70 -2.21 -9.30 5.21
CA PRO A 70 -2.25 -8.43 4.05
C PRO A 70 -3.53 -8.62 3.25
N ARG A 71 -4.24 -7.52 2.99
CA ARG A 71 -5.46 -7.57 2.16
C ARG A 71 -5.07 -7.79 0.70
N SER A 72 -5.63 -8.82 0.07
CA SER A 72 -5.52 -9.00 -1.37
C SER A 72 -6.45 -8.03 -2.09
N LEU A 73 -6.12 -7.69 -3.34
CA LEU A 73 -7.08 -7.04 -4.23
C LEU A 73 -8.37 -7.88 -4.38
N ASP A 74 -8.26 -9.20 -4.26
CA ASP A 74 -9.40 -10.13 -4.33
C ASP A 74 -10.40 -9.94 -3.18
N ASP A 75 -9.99 -9.30 -2.07
CA ASP A 75 -10.89 -8.98 -0.95
C ASP A 75 -11.85 -7.82 -1.27
N TYR A 76 -11.57 -7.05 -2.33
CA TYR A 76 -12.36 -5.89 -2.72
C TYR A 76 -13.32 -6.25 -3.85
N SER A 77 -14.60 -6.38 -3.53
CA SER A 77 -15.64 -6.75 -4.52
C SER A 77 -15.88 -5.72 -5.65
N GLY A 78 -15.33 -4.52 -5.53
CA GLY A 78 -15.62 -3.38 -6.42
C GLY A 78 -17.06 -2.84 -6.31
N LYS A 79 -17.92 -3.46 -5.49
CA LYS A 79 -19.31 -3.06 -5.28
C LYS A 79 -19.41 -2.28 -3.98
N PHE A 80 -19.97 -1.09 -4.06
CA PHE A 80 -20.28 -0.27 -2.88
C PHE A 80 -21.64 0.40 -3.08
N VAL A 81 -22.50 0.33 -2.07
CA VAL A 81 -23.84 0.94 -2.09
C VAL A 81 -23.82 2.14 -1.16
N VAL A 82 -24.06 3.33 -1.71
CA VAL A 82 -24.01 4.59 -0.95
C VAL A 82 -25.34 5.32 -1.05
N ARG A 83 -25.78 5.89 0.07
CA ARG A 83 -26.93 6.81 0.09
C ARG A 83 -26.44 8.23 -0.14
N VAL A 84 -27.08 8.95 -1.05
CA VAL A 84 -26.76 10.34 -1.39
C VAL A 84 -28.01 11.22 -1.32
N PRO A 85 -27.86 12.53 -1.04
CA PRO A 85 -28.98 13.47 -1.14
C PRO A 85 -29.63 13.45 -2.53
N ARG A 86 -30.95 13.68 -2.59
CA ARG A 86 -31.71 13.67 -3.86
C ARG A 86 -31.20 14.71 -4.85
N SER A 87 -30.74 15.86 -4.36
CA SER A 87 -30.13 16.92 -5.18
C SER A 87 -28.87 16.42 -5.88
N LEU A 88 -27.95 15.79 -5.13
CA LEU A 88 -26.72 15.25 -5.69
C LEU A 88 -27.01 14.15 -6.72
N HIS A 89 -27.94 13.24 -6.42
CA HIS A 89 -28.34 12.21 -7.38
C HIS A 89 -28.86 12.83 -8.69
N ARG A 90 -29.75 13.82 -8.61
CA ARG A 90 -30.27 14.54 -9.78
C ARG A 90 -29.12 15.16 -10.60
N ASP A 91 -28.21 15.86 -9.94
CA ASP A 91 -27.12 16.56 -10.62
C ASP A 91 -26.17 15.57 -11.31
N LEU A 92 -25.90 14.40 -10.70
CA LEU A 92 -25.12 13.32 -11.31
C LEU A 92 -25.82 12.70 -12.53
N VAL A 93 -27.14 12.48 -12.47
CA VAL A 93 -27.92 11.94 -13.60
C VAL A 93 -27.90 12.90 -14.79
N ILE A 94 -28.17 14.19 -14.56
CA ILE A 94 -28.14 15.21 -15.63
C ILE A 94 -26.78 15.24 -16.31
N GLN A 95 -25.71 15.13 -15.54
CA GLN A 95 -24.37 15.18 -16.11
C GLN A 95 -23.98 13.90 -16.86
N ALA A 96 -24.41 12.73 -16.39
CA ALA A 96 -24.26 11.47 -17.12
C ALA A 96 -24.98 11.49 -18.47
N GLU A 97 -26.21 12.01 -18.52
CA GLU A 97 -26.99 12.17 -19.74
C GLU A 97 -26.30 13.12 -20.75
N ARG A 98 -25.74 14.23 -20.27
CA ARG A 98 -24.98 15.18 -21.10
C ARG A 98 -23.73 14.56 -21.73
N GLU A 99 -23.07 13.66 -21.02
CA GLU A 99 -21.91 12.91 -21.54
C GLU A 99 -22.33 11.70 -22.39
N GLY A 100 -23.62 11.36 -22.46
CA GLY A 100 -24.13 10.24 -23.24
C GLY A 100 -23.75 8.87 -22.67
N VAL A 101 -23.53 8.78 -21.36
CA VAL A 101 -23.10 7.55 -20.67
C VAL A 101 -24.08 7.16 -19.56
N SER A 102 -23.98 5.92 -19.07
CA SER A 102 -24.76 5.50 -17.90
C SER A 102 -24.31 6.22 -16.63
N LEU A 103 -25.21 6.39 -15.67
CA LEU A 103 -24.87 6.97 -14.36
C LEU A 103 -23.69 6.24 -13.69
N ASN A 104 -23.66 4.90 -13.76
CA ASN A 104 -22.56 4.11 -13.20
C ASN A 104 -21.23 4.41 -13.91
N GLN A 105 -21.22 4.51 -15.24
CA GLN A 105 -20.00 4.85 -15.99
C GLN A 105 -19.52 6.26 -15.65
N TYR A 106 -20.45 7.20 -15.53
CA TYR A 106 -20.15 8.57 -15.15
C TYR A 106 -19.54 8.64 -13.74
N ILE A 107 -20.17 7.99 -12.76
CA ILE A 107 -19.66 7.90 -11.38
C ILE A 107 -18.27 7.25 -11.36
N ASN A 108 -18.07 6.12 -12.03
CA ASN A 108 -16.78 5.44 -12.10
C ASN A 108 -15.68 6.37 -12.66
N THR A 109 -16.00 7.14 -13.69
CA THR A 109 -15.07 8.10 -14.30
C THR A 109 -14.71 9.24 -13.35
N ILE A 110 -15.70 9.80 -12.64
CA ILE A 110 -15.44 10.83 -11.62
C ILE A 110 -14.57 10.27 -10.49
N LEU A 111 -14.89 9.08 -9.99
CA LEU A 111 -14.14 8.45 -8.91
C LEU A 111 -12.68 8.19 -9.33
N ALA A 112 -12.46 7.65 -10.53
CA ALA A 112 -11.12 7.44 -11.06
C ALA A 112 -10.33 8.77 -11.18
N ARG A 113 -10.97 9.84 -11.66
CA ARG A 113 -10.36 11.18 -11.75
C ARG A 113 -10.04 11.76 -10.37
N ALA A 114 -10.94 11.58 -9.41
CA ALA A 114 -10.77 12.09 -8.05
C ALA A 114 -9.61 11.38 -7.35
N VAL A 115 -9.58 10.04 -7.35
CA VAL A 115 -8.50 9.25 -6.73
C VAL A 115 -7.16 9.56 -7.40
N GLY A 116 -7.09 9.55 -8.73
CA GLY A 116 -5.86 9.86 -9.45
C GLY A 116 -5.33 11.28 -9.18
N ARG A 117 -6.22 12.24 -8.89
CA ARG A 117 -5.82 13.60 -8.46
C ARG A 117 -5.26 13.61 -7.03
N PHE A 118 -5.83 12.82 -6.13
CA PHE A 118 -5.30 12.72 -4.77
C PHE A 118 -3.92 12.07 -4.76
N ASP A 119 -3.72 10.99 -5.51
CA ASP A 119 -2.42 10.33 -5.63
C ASP A 119 -1.34 11.25 -6.21
N ALA A 120 -1.69 12.07 -7.20
CA ALA A 120 -0.77 13.06 -7.77
C ALA A 120 -0.39 14.19 -6.78
N LEU A 121 -1.26 14.49 -5.81
CA LEU A 121 -1.00 15.53 -4.80
C LEU A 121 -0.30 14.98 -3.55
N SER A 122 -0.45 13.69 -3.26
CA SER A 122 0.21 13.00 -2.13
C SER A 122 1.53 12.36 -2.51
N SER A 123 1.84 12.22 -3.80
CA SER A 123 3.16 11.76 -4.25
C SER A 123 4.19 12.90 -4.07
N PRO A 124 5.24 12.73 -3.25
CA PRO A 124 6.35 13.67 -3.25
C PRO A 124 6.97 13.62 -4.64
N ALA A 125 6.80 14.69 -5.40
CA ALA A 125 7.33 14.86 -6.75
C ALA A 125 8.80 14.39 -6.84
N SER A 126 9.02 13.35 -7.65
CA SER A 126 10.24 13.11 -8.46
C SER A 126 11.55 13.72 -7.93
N VAL A 127 12.25 13.02 -7.05
CA VAL A 127 13.72 13.12 -7.00
C VAL A 127 14.24 12.18 -8.08
N GLY A 128 14.92 12.76 -9.08
CA GLY A 128 15.42 12.04 -10.26
C GLY A 128 16.23 10.81 -9.88
N GLN A 129 15.95 9.70 -10.56
CA GLN A 129 16.72 8.46 -10.44
C GLN A 129 18.17 8.68 -10.89
N PRO A 130 19.20 8.40 -10.06
CA PRO A 130 20.49 7.95 -10.55
C PRO A 130 20.41 6.44 -10.79
N GLY A 131 20.86 6.00 -11.95
CA GLY A 131 20.72 4.62 -12.45
C GLY A 131 21.22 3.55 -11.48
N TRP A 132 20.35 2.57 -11.21
CA TRP A 132 20.75 1.29 -10.63
C TRP A 132 21.54 0.48 -11.67
N PRO A 133 22.74 -0.01 -11.36
CA PRO A 133 23.52 -0.79 -12.32
C PRO A 133 22.89 -2.18 -12.48
N ALA A 134 22.47 -2.51 -13.71
CA ALA A 134 22.06 -3.86 -14.07
C ALA A 134 23.21 -4.84 -13.81
N ALA A 135 22.94 -5.86 -12.99
CA ALA A 135 23.86 -6.95 -12.71
C ALA A 135 24.35 -7.59 -14.03
N ARG A 136 25.64 -7.41 -14.34
CA ARG A 136 26.31 -8.11 -15.45
C ARG A 136 26.34 -9.60 -15.14
N LYS A 137 25.54 -10.39 -15.85
CA LYS A 137 25.73 -11.84 -15.95
C LYS A 137 27.11 -12.11 -16.54
N LYS A 138 27.97 -12.82 -15.81
CA LYS A 138 29.25 -13.33 -16.34
C LYS A 138 28.93 -14.33 -17.45
N ALA A 139 29.37 -14.03 -18.68
CA ALA A 139 29.37 -14.98 -19.78
C ALA A 139 30.49 -16.00 -19.55
N ASN A 140 30.13 -17.29 -19.58
CA ASN A 140 31.05 -18.41 -19.60
C ASN A 140 31.96 -18.32 -20.82
N VAL A 141 33.28 -18.35 -20.60
CA VAL A 141 34.27 -18.68 -21.62
C VAL A 141 34.37 -20.21 -21.64
N ALA A 142 33.92 -20.81 -22.74
CA ALA A 142 34.29 -22.16 -23.11
C ALA A 142 35.54 -22.07 -24.00
N THR A 143 36.54 -22.91 -23.70
CA THR A 143 37.62 -23.30 -24.61
C THR A 143 37.66 -24.82 -24.58
#